data_AF-A0A1I2BSM2-F1
#
_entry.id   AF-A0A1I2BSM2-F1
#
_cell.length_a   1.000
_cell.length_b   1.000
_cell.length_c   1.000
_cell.angle_alpha   90.00
_cell.angle_beta   90.00
_cell.angle_gamma   90.00
#
_symmetry.space_group_name_H-M   'P 1'
#
loop_
_entity.id
_entity.type
_entity.pdbx_description
1 polymer ?
#
loop_
_entity_poly.entity_id
_entity_poly.type
_entity_poly.pdbx_seq_one_letter_code
_entity_poly.pdbx_strand_id
1 'polypeptide(L)'
;MPRLLDYPSQCAELEKMARLESPPPATFEPASLAAPSSAATCLVCGASPARACLGCDGVAYCGDPHRRLDLRWHAPVCPELRRIADDLACFAEHSREQLEAGLLARARRSAAVPTGWDDWLGPDLSPALRRCLSDLATRPLTLAHVLTLLSEHVPKATSGTTAVHVIAAAQRERDVSPALWLELERLFPGRRFAITLIGPELAAGDLGPAVRVVPGLYRRALWAELGRPDLVIGYDCGLLLYPSWKSTMHDLRGSGVPFAITSYRGWEAAGEARVLRAIGAVPLLPPAPNPFASLSARRSTTIANDLARDNAFLSAWR
;
A
#
# COMPACT_ATOMS: atom_id res chain seq x y z
N MET A 1 12.81 14.31 -9.75
CA MET A 1 12.56 13.60 -8.48
C MET A 1 12.22 14.63 -7.41
N PRO A 2 11.18 14.41 -6.59
CA PRO A 2 10.90 15.30 -5.46
C PRO A 2 12.13 15.34 -4.55
N ARG A 3 12.55 16.54 -4.13
CA ARG A 3 13.57 16.70 -3.10
C ARG A 3 12.91 16.54 -1.73
N LEU A 4 13.64 15.97 -0.77
CA LEU A 4 13.27 16.02 0.64
C LEU A 4 12.98 17.47 1.04
N LEU A 5 12.00 17.67 1.91
CA LEU A 5 11.75 18.97 2.53
C LEU A 5 12.99 19.41 3.33
N ASP A 6 13.11 20.70 3.61
CA ASP A 6 14.10 21.15 4.59
C ASP A 6 13.83 20.49 5.95
N TYR A 7 14.89 20.32 6.74
CA TYR A 7 14.82 19.55 7.97
C TYR A 7 13.79 20.08 8.99
N PRO A 8 13.66 21.41 9.21
CA PRO A 8 12.56 21.98 10.00
C PRO A 8 11.17 21.56 9.51
N SER A 9 10.90 21.65 8.20
CA SER A 9 9.62 21.23 7.61
C SER A 9 9.34 19.74 7.79
N GLN A 10 10.37 18.89 7.62
CA GLN A 10 10.25 17.45 7.90
C GLN A 10 9.84 17.20 9.37
N CYS A 11 10.49 17.89 10.32
CA CYS A 11 10.15 17.77 11.73
C CYS A 11 8.71 18.20 12.02
N ALA A 12 8.25 19.31 11.45
CA ALA A 12 6.91 19.81 11.65
C ALA A 12 5.82 18.82 11.17
N GLU A 13 6.01 18.20 10.00
CA GLU A 13 5.09 17.18 9.51
C GLU A 13 5.13 15.91 10.36
N LEU A 14 6.31 15.47 10.80
CA LEU A 14 6.43 14.33 11.71
C LEU A 14 5.77 14.59 13.08
N GLU A 15 5.85 15.81 13.62
CA GLU A 15 5.12 16.19 14.84
C GLU A 15 3.61 16.14 14.64
N LYS A 16 3.13 16.62 13.50
CA LYS A 16 1.71 16.56 13.14
C LYS A 16 1.23 15.12 13.03
N MET A 17 1.99 14.24 12.37
CA MET A 17 1.69 12.81 12.28
C MET A 17 1.71 12.14 13.66
N ALA A 18 2.72 12.43 14.49
CA ALA A 18 2.85 11.87 15.83
C ALA A 18 1.68 12.26 16.77
N ARG A 19 1.05 13.43 16.57
CA ARG A 19 -0.18 13.82 17.30
C ARG A 19 -1.41 13.03 16.87
N LEU A 20 -1.38 12.44 15.68
CA LEU A 20 -2.47 11.64 15.12
C LEU A 20 -2.29 10.14 15.40
N GLU A 21 -1.08 9.71 15.76
CA GLU A 21 -0.72 8.32 16.09
C GLU A 21 -0.51 8.11 17.60
N SER A 22 -0.54 6.86 18.05
CA SER A 22 -0.03 6.51 19.39
C SER A 22 1.50 6.45 19.34
N PRO A 23 2.23 7.13 20.24
CA PRO A 23 3.68 7.17 20.17
C PRO A 23 4.28 5.77 20.37
N PRO A 24 5.28 5.36 19.57
CA PRO A 24 5.95 4.08 19.79
C PRO A 24 6.76 4.14 21.11
N PRO A 25 6.88 3.02 21.85
CA PRO A 25 7.77 2.93 23.00
C PRO A 25 9.22 3.13 22.54
N ALA A 26 9.94 4.04 23.19
CA ALA A 26 11.33 4.35 22.86
C ALA A 26 12.29 3.62 23.80
N THR A 27 12.85 2.50 23.35
CA THR A 27 14.06 1.90 23.94
C THR A 27 14.99 1.47 22.81
N PHE A 28 15.75 2.42 22.26
CA PHE A 28 16.80 2.10 21.29
C PHE A 28 18.00 3.00 21.53
N GLU A 29 19.18 2.39 21.65
CA GLU A 29 20.44 3.12 21.69
C GLU A 29 20.87 3.49 20.26
N PRO A 30 21.21 4.76 19.98
CA PRO A 30 21.61 5.18 18.65
C PRO A 30 22.84 4.43 18.14
N ALA A 31 22.78 4.00 16.88
CA ALA A 31 23.95 3.53 16.16
C ALA A 31 24.97 4.67 15.95
N SER A 32 26.26 4.32 15.95
CA SER A 32 27.34 5.23 15.58
C SER A 32 27.36 5.52 14.08
N LEU A 33 28.21 6.45 13.65
CA LEU A 33 28.32 6.86 12.24
C LEU A 33 29.47 6.15 11.52
N ALA A 34 29.24 5.77 10.27
CA ALA A 34 30.24 5.18 9.39
C ALA A 34 31.29 6.20 8.94
N ALA A 35 32.32 5.74 8.23
CA ALA A 35 33.23 6.65 7.55
C ALA A 35 32.46 7.55 6.55
N PRO A 36 32.91 8.80 6.33
CA PRO A 36 32.24 9.71 5.42
C PRO A 36 32.26 9.19 3.99
N SER A 37 31.12 9.26 3.31
CA SER A 37 31.00 9.00 1.87
C SER A 37 31.02 10.33 1.13
N SER A 38 31.82 10.43 0.06
CA SER A 38 31.93 11.65 -0.76
C SER A 38 30.61 12.02 -1.47
N ALA A 39 29.70 11.05 -1.62
CA ALA A 39 28.39 11.26 -2.25
C ALA A 39 27.27 11.58 -1.25
N ALA A 40 27.47 11.33 0.05
CA ALA A 40 26.41 11.50 1.05
C ALA A 40 26.32 12.94 1.56
N THR A 41 25.09 13.45 1.68
CA THR A 41 24.78 14.77 2.27
C THR A 41 24.13 14.61 3.64
N CYS A 42 24.37 15.59 4.52
CA CYS A 42 23.76 15.60 5.84
C CYS A 42 22.25 15.84 5.73
N LEU A 43 21.45 14.96 6.33
CA LEU A 43 19.98 15.09 6.35
C LEU A 43 19.50 16.43 6.95
N VAL A 44 20.23 16.95 7.93
CA VAL A 44 19.84 18.15 8.68
C VAL A 44 20.20 19.44 7.95
N CYS A 45 21.45 19.57 7.46
CA CYS A 45 21.96 20.83 6.90
C CYS A 45 22.38 20.76 5.42
N GLY A 46 22.30 19.58 4.79
CA GLY A 46 22.69 19.38 3.39
C GLY A 46 24.20 19.31 3.12
N ALA A 47 25.07 19.52 4.13
CA ALA A 47 26.52 19.53 3.94
C ALA A 47 27.09 18.17 3.50
N SER A 48 28.12 18.19 2.66
CA SER A 48 28.91 17.02 2.21
C SER A 48 30.41 17.26 2.48
N PRO A 49 31.21 16.22 2.81
CA PRO A 49 30.79 14.83 2.95
C PRO A 49 30.09 14.54 4.29
N ALA A 50 29.09 13.66 4.26
CA ALA A 50 28.39 13.18 5.44
C ALA A 50 28.69 11.70 5.73
N ARG A 51 28.51 11.33 7.00
CA ARG A 51 28.71 9.97 7.50
C ARG A 51 27.37 9.26 7.63
N ALA A 52 27.23 8.08 7.05
CA ALA A 52 25.99 7.33 7.11
C ALA A 52 25.75 6.71 8.50
N CYS A 53 24.48 6.46 8.84
CA CYS A 53 24.11 5.71 10.03
C CYS A 53 24.58 4.25 9.92
N LEU A 54 25.33 3.72 10.89
CA LEU A 54 25.79 2.31 10.85
C LEU A 54 24.64 1.30 10.94
N GLY A 55 23.53 1.70 11.55
CA GLY A 55 22.36 0.84 11.72
C GLY A 55 21.63 0.57 10.40
N CYS A 56 21.40 1.61 9.60
CA CYS A 56 20.54 1.50 8.42
C CYS A 56 21.16 1.93 7.09
N ASP A 57 22.23 2.73 7.11
CA ASP A 57 22.84 3.40 5.94
C ASP A 57 21.89 4.37 5.17
N GLY A 58 20.58 4.34 5.43
CA GLY A 58 19.57 5.17 4.77
C GLY A 58 19.55 6.67 5.11
N VAL A 59 20.33 7.14 6.08
CA VAL A 59 20.49 8.57 6.44
C VAL A 59 21.94 8.87 6.76
N ALA A 60 22.37 10.12 6.54
CA ALA A 60 23.73 10.57 6.81
C ALA A 60 23.77 11.91 7.54
N TYR A 61 24.81 12.13 8.34
CA TYR A 61 25.01 13.33 9.14
C TYR A 61 26.46 13.83 9.04
N CYS A 62 26.68 15.15 9.06
CA CYS A 62 28.03 15.71 9.07
C CYS A 62 28.76 15.51 10.42
N GLY A 63 28.03 15.13 11.48
CA GLY A 63 28.59 14.83 12.79
C GLY A 63 27.53 14.48 13.83
N ASP A 64 28.00 14.17 15.04
CA ASP A 64 27.19 13.78 16.20
C ASP A 64 26.08 14.77 16.58
N PRO A 65 26.27 16.10 16.54
CA PRO A 65 25.21 17.05 16.87
C PRO A 65 23.95 16.89 16.00
N HIS A 66 24.13 16.77 14.68
CA HIS A 66 23.00 16.58 13.75
C HIS A 66 22.41 15.17 13.83
N ARG A 67 23.21 14.14 14.12
CA ARG A 67 22.67 12.79 14.43
C ARG A 67 21.76 12.84 15.66
N ARG A 68 22.20 13.50 16.74
CA ARG A 68 21.43 13.61 17.99
C ARG A 68 20.16 14.43 17.82
N LEU A 69 20.19 15.46 17.00
CA LEU A 69 19.01 16.27 16.68
C LEU A 69 17.91 15.41 16.02
N ASP A 70 18.29 14.52 15.12
CA ASP A 70 17.35 13.65 14.40
C ASP A 70 16.99 12.36 15.13
N LEU A 71 17.66 12.08 16.25
CA LEU A 71 17.54 10.82 16.96
C LEU A 71 16.09 10.46 17.29
N ARG A 72 15.30 11.43 17.74
CA ARG A 72 13.90 11.21 18.14
C ARG A 72 13.02 10.68 16.99
N TRP A 73 13.34 11.08 15.76
CA TRP A 73 12.60 10.68 14.56
C TRP A 73 13.21 9.46 13.89
N HIS A 74 14.53 9.37 13.93
CA HIS A 74 15.28 8.31 13.26
C HIS A 74 15.28 7.00 14.05
N ALA A 75 15.44 7.04 15.38
CA ALA A 75 15.57 5.83 16.19
C ALA A 75 14.40 4.83 16.00
N PRO A 76 13.12 5.25 15.97
CA PRO A 76 12.00 4.33 15.77
C PRO A 76 11.99 3.66 14.38
N VAL A 77 12.59 4.30 13.37
CA VAL A 77 12.51 3.86 11.97
C VAL A 77 13.83 3.30 11.43
N CYS A 78 14.94 3.42 12.16
CA CYS A 78 16.25 2.94 11.74
C CYS A 78 16.24 1.44 11.35
N PRO A 79 15.66 0.51 12.14
CA PRO A 79 15.60 -0.90 11.74
C PRO A 79 14.79 -1.13 10.45
N GLU A 80 13.71 -0.39 10.25
CA GLU A 80 12.89 -0.49 9.04
C GLU A 80 13.62 0.10 7.81
N LEU A 81 14.36 1.20 7.98
CA LEU A 81 15.21 1.74 6.91
C LEU A 81 16.28 0.74 6.46
N ARG A 82 16.84 -0.06 7.38
CA ARG A 82 17.73 -1.17 7.02
C ARG A 82 16.98 -2.23 6.20
N ARG A 83 15.79 -2.63 6.65
CA ARG A 83 14.97 -3.62 5.94
C ARG A 83 14.59 -3.16 4.54
N ILE A 84 14.32 -1.87 4.33
CA ILE A 84 14.09 -1.31 3.00
C ILE A 84 15.31 -1.50 2.09
N ALA A 85 16.52 -1.30 2.61
CA ALA A 85 17.75 -1.57 1.84
C ALA A 85 17.89 -3.06 1.50
N ASP A 86 17.58 -3.95 2.45
CA ASP A 86 17.57 -5.40 2.22
C ASP A 86 16.53 -5.79 1.16
N ASP A 87 15.35 -5.16 1.16
CA ASP A 87 14.27 -5.42 0.21
C ASP A 87 14.66 -4.95 -1.20
N LEU A 88 15.31 -3.77 -1.31
CA LEU A 88 15.88 -3.29 -2.57
C LEU A 88 16.95 -4.23 -3.12
N ALA A 89 17.83 -4.76 -2.27
CA ALA A 89 18.82 -5.75 -2.67
C ALA A 89 18.14 -7.05 -3.14
N CYS A 90 17.12 -7.52 -2.41
CA CYS A 90 16.34 -8.70 -2.79
C CYS A 90 15.65 -8.53 -4.15
N PHE A 91 15.08 -7.35 -4.44
CA PHE A 91 14.49 -7.03 -5.75
C PHE A 91 15.54 -6.88 -6.87
N ALA A 92 16.78 -6.54 -6.54
CA ALA A 92 17.88 -6.50 -7.51
C ALA A 92 18.42 -7.91 -7.82
N GLU A 93 18.42 -8.80 -6.84
CA GLU A 93 18.87 -10.19 -6.97
C GLU A 93 17.87 -11.09 -7.73
N HIS A 94 16.58 -10.78 -7.67
CA HIS A 94 15.52 -11.59 -8.27
C HIS A 94 14.78 -10.81 -9.35
N SER A 95 14.60 -11.41 -10.52
CA SER A 95 13.68 -10.87 -11.52
C SER A 95 12.25 -10.90 -10.97
N ARG A 96 11.42 -9.96 -11.43
CA ARG A 96 10.01 -9.91 -11.04
C ARG A 96 9.29 -11.22 -11.37
N GLU A 97 9.58 -11.80 -12.53
CA GLU A 97 9.04 -13.07 -13.00
C GLU A 97 9.42 -14.23 -12.07
N GLN A 98 10.64 -14.24 -11.53
CA GLN A 98 11.07 -15.25 -10.56
C GLN A 98 10.29 -15.15 -9.25
N LEU A 99 10.10 -13.92 -8.74
CA LEU A 99 9.31 -13.67 -7.53
C LEU A 99 7.84 -14.06 -7.72
N GLU A 100 7.25 -13.70 -8.86
CA GLU A 100 5.87 -14.05 -9.22
C GLU A 100 5.68 -15.56 -9.38
N ALA A 101 6.59 -16.26 -10.06
CA ALA A 101 6.56 -17.71 -10.16
C ALA A 101 6.64 -18.37 -8.76
N GLY A 102 7.50 -17.84 -7.88
CA GLY A 102 7.62 -18.28 -6.49
C GLY A 102 6.35 -18.07 -5.66
N LEU A 103 5.59 -16.99 -5.92
CA LEU A 103 4.27 -16.72 -5.33
C LEU A 103 3.22 -17.70 -5.83
N LEU A 104 3.10 -17.87 -7.15
CA LEU A 104 2.09 -18.76 -7.76
C LEU A 104 2.30 -20.22 -7.35
N ALA A 105 3.55 -20.67 -7.25
CA ALA A 105 3.87 -22.01 -6.75
C ALA A 105 3.42 -22.23 -5.30
N ARG A 106 3.45 -21.19 -4.47
CA ARG A 106 2.98 -21.22 -3.08
C ARG A 106 1.47 -21.12 -2.98
N ALA A 107 0.86 -20.24 -3.77
CA ALA A 107 -0.59 -20.07 -3.83
C ALA A 107 -1.31 -21.40 -4.05
N ARG A 108 -0.77 -22.25 -4.94
CA ARG A 108 -1.28 -23.61 -5.23
C ARG A 108 -1.32 -24.56 -4.02
N ARG A 109 -0.65 -24.24 -2.90
CA ARG A 109 -0.65 -25.06 -1.68
C ARG A 109 -1.86 -24.79 -0.79
N SER A 110 -2.51 -23.63 -0.91
CA SER A 110 -3.69 -23.28 -0.09
C SER A 110 -4.97 -23.48 -0.88
N ALA A 111 -5.87 -24.36 -0.46
CA ALA A 111 -7.17 -24.56 -1.11
C ALA A 111 -8.22 -23.48 -0.74
N ALA A 112 -7.98 -22.72 0.33
CA ALA A 112 -8.89 -21.71 0.84
C ALA A 112 -8.27 -20.30 0.77
N VAL A 113 -9.13 -19.29 0.93
CA VAL A 113 -8.69 -17.90 1.12
C VAL A 113 -7.83 -17.85 2.39
N PRO A 114 -6.57 -17.41 2.32
CA PRO A 114 -5.71 -17.28 3.51
C PRO A 114 -6.31 -16.28 4.50
N THR A 115 -5.97 -16.41 5.79
CA THR A 115 -6.33 -15.44 6.82
C THR A 115 -5.22 -14.41 7.10
N GLY A 116 -3.99 -14.69 6.63
CA GLY A 116 -2.86 -13.76 6.68
C GLY A 116 -1.65 -14.28 5.92
N TRP A 117 -0.52 -13.56 6.04
CA TRP A 117 0.72 -13.90 5.32
C TRP A 117 1.34 -15.23 5.73
N ASP A 118 1.15 -15.68 6.98
CA ASP A 118 1.70 -16.96 7.45
C ASP A 118 1.08 -18.13 6.70
N ASP A 119 -0.25 -18.10 6.50
CA ASP A 119 -0.98 -19.11 5.71
C ASP A 119 -0.54 -19.13 4.24
N TRP A 120 -0.22 -17.96 3.67
CA TRP A 120 0.07 -17.85 2.24
C TRP A 120 1.54 -18.14 1.89
N LEU A 121 2.46 -17.53 2.62
CA LEU A 121 3.89 -17.55 2.28
C LEU A 121 4.64 -18.74 2.90
N GLY A 122 4.10 -19.29 4.00
CA GLY A 122 4.76 -20.33 4.78
C GLY A 122 6.02 -19.84 5.53
N PRO A 123 6.69 -20.70 6.30
CA PRO A 123 7.82 -20.31 7.15
C PRO A 123 9.18 -20.28 6.42
N ASP A 124 9.34 -20.98 5.30
CA ASP A 124 10.64 -21.30 4.70
C ASP A 124 11.27 -20.16 3.85
N LEU A 125 10.90 -18.91 4.09
CA LEU A 125 11.38 -17.76 3.34
C LEU A 125 12.36 -16.93 4.17
N SER A 126 13.41 -16.43 3.51
CA SER A 126 14.23 -15.39 4.12
C SER A 126 13.36 -14.16 4.43
N PRO A 127 13.67 -13.38 5.48
CA PRO A 127 12.86 -12.22 5.86
C PRO A 127 12.67 -11.19 4.74
N ALA A 128 13.71 -10.92 3.94
CA ALA A 128 13.65 -9.98 2.82
C ALA A 128 12.76 -10.51 1.69
N LEU A 129 12.96 -11.77 1.28
CA LEU A 129 12.11 -12.39 0.26
C LEU A 129 10.65 -12.43 0.69
N ARG A 130 10.36 -12.75 1.96
CA ARG A 130 9.01 -12.69 2.53
C ARG A 130 8.37 -11.31 2.35
N ARG A 131 9.10 -10.22 2.61
CA ARG A 131 8.61 -8.85 2.42
C ARG A 131 8.38 -8.52 0.95
N CYS A 132 9.33 -8.84 0.07
CA CYS A 132 9.18 -8.63 -1.38
C CYS A 132 7.97 -9.37 -1.95
N LEU A 133 7.77 -10.64 -1.58
CA LEU A 133 6.61 -11.42 -2.04
C LEU A 133 5.28 -10.85 -1.51
N SER A 134 5.27 -10.35 -0.27
CA SER A 134 4.07 -9.69 0.27
C SER A 134 3.70 -8.41 -0.48
N ASP A 135 4.68 -7.63 -0.93
CA ASP A 135 4.47 -6.39 -1.70
C ASP A 135 3.86 -6.65 -3.07
N LEU A 136 4.24 -7.75 -3.72
CA LEU A 136 3.67 -8.17 -5.00
C LEU A 136 2.23 -8.71 -4.86
N ALA A 137 1.94 -9.42 -3.77
CA ALA A 137 0.66 -10.11 -3.58
C ALA A 137 -0.38 -9.31 -2.77
N THR A 138 0.00 -8.22 -2.11
CA THR A 138 -0.87 -7.46 -1.19
C THR A 138 -2.19 -7.05 -1.85
N ARG A 139 -2.17 -6.60 -3.11
CA ARG A 139 -3.36 -6.13 -3.83
C ARG A 139 -4.39 -7.25 -4.06
N PRO A 140 -4.09 -8.32 -4.81
CA PRO A 140 -5.05 -9.40 -5.05
C PRO A 140 -5.50 -10.11 -3.75
N LEU A 141 -4.63 -10.25 -2.75
CA LEU A 141 -5.02 -10.86 -1.47
C LEU A 141 -5.87 -9.95 -0.60
N THR A 142 -5.64 -8.64 -0.62
CA THR A 142 -6.54 -7.67 0.02
C THR A 142 -7.92 -7.72 -0.63
N LEU A 143 -8.00 -7.80 -1.97
CA LEU A 143 -9.27 -7.99 -2.66
C LEU A 143 -9.96 -9.31 -2.27
N ALA A 144 -9.23 -10.42 -2.21
CA ALA A 144 -9.78 -11.70 -1.74
C ALA A 144 -10.32 -11.61 -0.31
N HIS A 145 -9.60 -10.92 0.57
CA HIS A 145 -10.04 -10.68 1.93
C HIS A 145 -11.33 -9.83 1.99
N VAL A 146 -11.39 -8.74 1.22
CA VAL A 146 -12.59 -7.90 1.08
C VAL A 146 -13.78 -8.71 0.57
N LEU A 147 -13.60 -9.54 -0.46
CA LEU A 147 -14.66 -10.40 -1.01
C LEU A 147 -15.20 -11.38 0.03
N THR A 148 -14.34 -11.86 0.93
CA THR A 148 -14.74 -12.75 2.04
C THR A 148 -15.56 -11.99 3.07
N LEU A 149 -15.06 -10.84 3.53
CA LEU A 149 -15.74 -9.98 4.52
C LEU A 149 -17.09 -9.46 4.01
N LEU A 150 -17.19 -9.17 2.71
CA LEU A 150 -18.37 -8.61 2.08
C LEU A 150 -19.19 -9.65 1.33
N SER A 151 -19.04 -10.94 1.61
CA SER A 151 -19.71 -12.02 0.87
C SER A 151 -21.25 -11.89 0.84
N GLU A 152 -21.87 -11.40 1.91
CA GLU A 152 -23.31 -11.10 1.97
C GLU A 152 -23.72 -9.87 1.14
N HIS A 153 -22.77 -8.97 0.88
CA HIS A 153 -22.99 -7.71 0.16
C HIS A 153 -22.57 -7.77 -1.32
N VAL A 154 -21.71 -8.72 -1.66
CA VAL A 154 -21.19 -8.98 -3.01
C VAL A 154 -21.55 -10.43 -3.40
N PRO A 155 -22.85 -10.71 -3.62
CA PRO A 155 -23.30 -12.05 -3.95
C PRO A 155 -22.64 -12.54 -5.24
N LYS A 156 -22.64 -13.86 -5.45
CA LYS A 156 -22.21 -14.43 -6.73
C LYS A 156 -23.04 -13.79 -7.85
N ALA A 157 -22.37 -13.18 -8.81
CA ALA A 157 -23.03 -12.53 -9.93
C ALA A 157 -23.91 -13.55 -10.67
N THR A 158 -25.13 -13.15 -11.03
CA THR A 158 -26.07 -13.98 -11.81
C THR A 158 -25.48 -14.40 -13.16
N SER A 159 -24.57 -13.59 -13.71
CA SER A 159 -23.82 -13.85 -14.94
C SER A 159 -22.64 -14.84 -14.78
N GLY A 160 -22.32 -15.25 -13.55
CA GLY A 160 -21.15 -16.06 -13.23
C GLY A 160 -19.81 -15.29 -13.15
N THR A 161 -19.80 -14.02 -13.56
CA THR A 161 -18.60 -13.16 -13.53
C THR A 161 -18.82 -11.97 -12.61
N THR A 162 -17.97 -11.81 -11.60
CA THR A 162 -17.97 -10.67 -10.69
C THR A 162 -17.11 -9.54 -11.25
N ALA A 163 -17.75 -8.40 -11.48
CA ALA A 163 -17.09 -7.19 -11.96
C ALA A 163 -16.54 -6.39 -10.78
N VAL A 164 -15.22 -6.17 -10.77
CA VAL A 164 -14.52 -5.37 -9.76
C VAL A 164 -13.88 -4.17 -10.43
N HIS A 165 -14.22 -2.96 -9.98
CA HIS A 165 -13.54 -1.74 -10.42
C HIS A 165 -12.49 -1.34 -9.39
N VAL A 166 -11.22 -1.29 -9.81
CA VAL A 166 -10.11 -0.78 -9.00
C VAL A 166 -9.93 0.70 -9.32
N ILE A 167 -10.22 1.56 -8.35
CA ILE A 167 -10.19 3.03 -8.52
C ILE A 167 -8.87 3.61 -8.05
N ALA A 168 -8.49 4.75 -8.64
CA ALA A 168 -7.19 5.37 -8.44
C ALA A 168 -6.03 4.39 -8.65
N ALA A 169 -6.22 3.46 -9.60
CA ALA A 169 -5.17 2.54 -9.99
C ALA A 169 -4.00 3.35 -10.56
N ALA A 170 -2.80 3.09 -10.06
CA ALA A 170 -1.56 3.67 -10.56
C ALA A 170 -0.72 2.59 -11.26
N GLN A 171 0.47 2.97 -11.74
CA GLN A 171 1.39 2.05 -12.41
C GLN A 171 1.64 0.78 -11.57
N ARG A 172 1.71 0.93 -10.24
CA ARG A 172 1.89 -0.20 -9.31
C ARG A 172 0.78 -1.26 -9.37
N GLU A 173 -0.50 -0.87 -9.57
CA GLU A 173 -1.60 -1.82 -9.77
C GLU A 173 -1.55 -2.43 -11.17
N ARG A 174 -1.17 -1.64 -12.18
CA ARG A 174 -0.96 -2.10 -13.56
C ARG A 174 0.16 -3.13 -13.65
N ASP A 175 1.23 -2.97 -12.86
CA ASP A 175 2.38 -3.86 -12.86
C ASP A 175 2.07 -5.20 -12.17
N VAL A 176 0.98 -5.32 -11.41
CA VAL A 176 0.58 -6.61 -10.84
C VAL A 176 0.26 -7.58 -11.98
N SER A 177 1.00 -8.69 -12.02
CA SER A 177 0.83 -9.70 -13.05
C SER A 177 -0.61 -10.20 -13.13
N PRO A 178 -1.17 -10.33 -14.36
CA PRO A 178 -2.49 -10.91 -14.58
C PRO A 178 -2.67 -12.28 -13.91
N ALA A 179 -1.61 -13.08 -13.84
CA ALA A 179 -1.64 -14.39 -13.19
C ALA A 179 -1.97 -14.31 -11.69
N LEU A 180 -1.52 -13.26 -11.00
CA LEU A 180 -1.84 -13.06 -9.58
C LEU A 180 -3.31 -12.63 -9.38
N TRP A 181 -3.90 -11.91 -10.33
CA TRP A 181 -5.34 -11.62 -10.31
C TRP A 181 -6.18 -12.87 -10.56
N LEU A 182 -5.71 -13.78 -11.42
CA LEU A 182 -6.39 -15.06 -11.69
C LEU A 182 -6.43 -16.00 -10.49
N GLU A 183 -5.56 -15.82 -9.49
CA GLU A 183 -5.64 -16.57 -8.23
C GLU A 183 -6.98 -16.35 -7.51
N LEU A 184 -7.69 -15.25 -7.77
CA LEU A 184 -9.05 -15.04 -7.23
C LEU A 184 -10.01 -16.15 -7.67
N GLU A 185 -9.97 -16.60 -8.92
CA GLU A 185 -10.86 -17.68 -9.40
C GLU A 185 -10.56 -19.01 -8.70
N ARG A 186 -9.29 -19.22 -8.36
CA ARG A 186 -8.84 -20.39 -7.60
C ARG A 186 -9.30 -20.32 -6.14
N LEU A 187 -9.25 -19.13 -5.53
CA LEU A 187 -9.69 -18.88 -4.16
C LEU A 187 -11.21 -18.86 -4.00
N PHE A 188 -11.95 -18.59 -5.07
CA PHE A 188 -13.41 -18.59 -5.11
C PHE A 188 -13.93 -19.54 -6.20
N PRO A 189 -13.87 -20.87 -6.00
CA PRO A 189 -14.28 -21.84 -7.00
C PRO A 189 -15.69 -21.59 -7.56
N GLY A 190 -15.78 -21.62 -8.90
CA GLY A 190 -17.02 -21.37 -9.64
C GLY A 190 -17.39 -19.88 -9.77
N ARG A 191 -16.46 -18.96 -9.46
CA ARG A 191 -16.64 -17.52 -9.66
C ARG A 191 -15.55 -17.02 -10.62
N ARG A 192 -15.96 -16.34 -11.69
CA ARG A 192 -15.03 -15.61 -12.58
C ARG A 192 -14.91 -14.17 -12.14
N PHE A 193 -13.81 -13.52 -12.50
CA PHE A 193 -13.59 -12.11 -12.18
C PHE A 193 -13.28 -11.29 -13.43
N ALA A 194 -13.85 -10.09 -13.50
CA ALA A 194 -13.48 -9.05 -14.45
C ALA A 194 -12.98 -7.84 -13.66
N ILE A 195 -11.69 -7.57 -13.74
CA ILE A 195 -11.01 -6.48 -13.05
C ILE A 195 -10.80 -5.32 -14.01
N THR A 196 -11.32 -4.14 -13.66
CA THR A 196 -11.07 -2.91 -14.42
C THR A 196 -10.23 -1.96 -13.57
N LEU A 197 -8.99 -1.73 -13.97
CA LEU A 197 -8.08 -0.75 -13.36
C LEU A 197 -8.37 0.64 -13.93
N ILE A 198 -8.76 1.59 -13.07
CA ILE A 198 -9.20 2.93 -13.47
C ILE A 198 -8.35 3.98 -12.78
N GLY A 199 -7.61 4.77 -13.56
CA GLY A 199 -6.74 5.81 -13.02
C GLY A 199 -6.29 6.86 -14.04
N PRO A 200 -6.10 8.12 -13.62
CA PRO A 200 -5.83 9.24 -14.54
C PRO A 200 -4.47 9.17 -15.24
N GLU A 201 -3.49 8.49 -14.64
CA GLU A 201 -2.11 8.40 -15.15
C GLU A 201 -1.87 7.13 -15.97
N LEU A 202 -2.87 6.26 -16.09
CA LEU A 202 -2.72 4.99 -16.81
C LEU A 202 -2.93 5.17 -18.30
N ALA A 203 -2.16 4.44 -19.12
CA ALA A 203 -2.49 4.26 -20.52
C ALA A 203 -3.58 3.20 -20.68
N ALA A 204 -4.57 3.43 -21.55
CA ALA A 204 -5.58 2.41 -21.87
C ALA A 204 -4.92 1.12 -22.37
N GLY A 205 -5.55 -0.02 -22.09
CA GLY A 205 -5.12 -1.31 -22.64
C GLY A 205 -5.64 -2.50 -21.87
N ASP A 206 -5.41 -3.68 -22.41
CA ASP A 206 -5.77 -4.95 -21.78
C ASP A 206 -4.49 -5.65 -21.32
N LEU A 207 -4.45 -6.09 -20.07
CA LEU A 207 -3.31 -6.80 -19.49
C LEU A 207 -3.51 -8.32 -19.55
N GLY A 208 -4.71 -8.77 -19.85
CA GLY A 208 -5.06 -10.18 -19.97
C GLY A 208 -6.57 -10.38 -20.05
N PRO A 209 -7.05 -11.64 -20.10
CA PRO A 209 -8.47 -11.92 -20.32
C PRO A 209 -9.38 -11.41 -19.18
N ALA A 210 -8.84 -11.24 -17.98
CA ALA A 210 -9.58 -10.81 -16.80
C ALA A 210 -9.27 -9.37 -16.34
N VAL A 211 -8.29 -8.69 -16.95
CA VAL A 211 -7.79 -7.40 -16.44
C VAL A 211 -7.69 -6.38 -17.58
N ARG A 212 -8.51 -5.33 -17.49
CA ARG A 212 -8.48 -4.18 -18.40
C ARG A 212 -8.07 -2.90 -17.69
N VAL A 213 -7.54 -1.95 -18.44
CA VAL A 213 -7.08 -0.65 -17.96
C VAL A 213 -7.81 0.46 -18.68
N VAL A 214 -8.40 1.37 -17.90
CA VAL A 214 -9.18 2.52 -18.38
C VAL A 214 -8.57 3.81 -17.80
N PRO A 215 -8.12 4.74 -18.65
CA PRO A 215 -7.61 6.03 -18.19
C PRO A 215 -8.74 6.90 -17.63
N GLY A 216 -8.43 7.68 -16.62
CA GLY A 216 -9.28 8.78 -16.16
C GLY A 216 -9.76 8.69 -14.72
N LEU A 217 -10.61 9.64 -14.34
CA LEU A 217 -11.19 9.70 -13.01
C LEU A 217 -12.42 8.80 -12.93
N TYR A 218 -12.54 8.05 -11.82
CA TYR A 218 -13.69 7.20 -11.61
C TYR A 218 -14.96 8.04 -11.37
N ARG A 219 -15.97 7.84 -12.22
CA ARG A 219 -17.29 8.47 -12.12
C ARG A 219 -18.38 7.46 -12.42
N ARG A 220 -19.57 7.65 -11.86
CA ARG A 220 -20.72 6.75 -12.09
C ARG A 220 -21.10 6.67 -13.57
N ALA A 221 -20.87 7.74 -14.34
CA ALA A 221 -21.09 7.76 -15.79
C ALA A 221 -20.30 6.67 -16.55
N LEU A 222 -19.14 6.23 -16.03
CA LEU A 222 -18.36 5.14 -16.64
C LEU A 222 -19.13 3.82 -16.67
N TRP A 223 -20.17 3.64 -15.84
CA TRP A 223 -20.95 2.41 -15.80
C TRP A 223 -21.78 2.18 -17.07
N ALA A 224 -22.03 3.24 -17.85
CA ALA A 224 -22.68 3.11 -19.16
C ALA A 224 -21.80 2.35 -20.16
N GLU A 225 -20.48 2.51 -20.06
CA GLU A 225 -19.50 1.86 -20.94
C GLU A 225 -18.97 0.55 -20.34
N LEU A 226 -18.63 0.57 -19.07
CA LEU A 226 -17.95 -0.54 -18.38
C LEU A 226 -18.91 -1.53 -17.73
N GLY A 227 -20.19 -1.17 -17.64
CA GLY A 227 -21.16 -1.85 -16.79
C GLY A 227 -21.07 -1.41 -15.32
N ARG A 228 -22.12 -1.70 -14.57
CA ARG A 228 -22.15 -1.49 -13.13
C ARG A 228 -21.30 -2.57 -12.44
N PRO A 229 -20.32 -2.22 -11.59
CA PRO A 229 -19.54 -3.20 -10.86
C PRO A 229 -20.33 -3.84 -9.71
N ASP A 230 -19.89 -5.02 -9.29
CA ASP A 230 -20.37 -5.70 -8.08
C ASP A 230 -19.60 -5.22 -6.83
N LEU A 231 -18.35 -4.81 -7.01
CA LEU A 231 -17.48 -4.27 -5.97
C LEU A 231 -16.57 -3.18 -6.53
N VAL A 232 -16.35 -2.13 -5.74
CA VAL A 232 -15.31 -1.13 -6.01
C VAL A 232 -14.21 -1.25 -4.95
N ILE A 233 -12.94 -1.18 -5.33
CA ILE A 233 -11.84 -1.14 -4.38
C ILE A 233 -10.84 -0.05 -4.76
N GLY A 234 -10.37 0.71 -3.78
CA GLY A 234 -9.34 1.71 -3.96
C GLY A 234 -8.15 1.43 -3.04
N TYR A 235 -6.96 1.24 -3.61
CA TYR A 235 -5.75 0.99 -2.84
C TYR A 235 -5.04 2.30 -2.51
N ASP A 236 -4.86 2.58 -1.22
CA ASP A 236 -4.11 3.73 -0.69
C ASP A 236 -4.47 5.05 -1.42
N CYS A 237 -5.78 5.33 -1.49
CA CYS A 237 -6.36 6.35 -2.36
C CYS A 237 -6.15 7.80 -1.92
N GLY A 238 -5.84 8.01 -0.63
CA GLY A 238 -5.63 9.33 -0.06
C GLY A 238 -6.86 10.23 -0.19
N LEU A 239 -8.04 9.77 0.24
CA LEU A 239 -9.29 10.53 0.07
C LEU A 239 -9.24 11.91 0.77
N LEU A 240 -8.40 12.05 1.79
CA LEU A 240 -8.20 13.30 2.52
C LEU A 240 -7.26 14.29 1.81
N LEU A 241 -6.44 13.81 0.89
CA LEU A 241 -5.36 14.59 0.29
C LEU A 241 -5.84 15.34 -0.96
N TYR A 242 -6.80 14.77 -1.69
CA TYR A 242 -7.19 15.29 -3.00
C TYR A 242 -8.67 15.67 -3.05
N PRO A 243 -9.00 16.97 -3.21
CA PRO A 243 -10.40 17.43 -3.34
C PRO A 243 -11.15 16.81 -4.52
N SER A 244 -10.45 16.32 -5.54
CA SER A 244 -11.00 15.63 -6.71
C SER A 244 -11.83 14.40 -6.34
N TRP A 245 -11.56 13.78 -5.19
CA TRP A 245 -12.33 12.64 -4.67
C TRP A 245 -13.77 12.97 -4.32
N LYS A 246 -14.09 14.24 -4.03
CA LYS A 246 -15.42 14.65 -3.54
C LYS A 246 -16.54 14.11 -4.42
N SER A 247 -16.43 14.29 -5.73
CA SER A 247 -17.47 13.82 -6.64
C SER A 247 -17.55 12.29 -6.72
N THR A 248 -16.41 11.60 -6.77
CA THR A 248 -16.38 10.13 -6.78
C THR A 248 -16.99 9.54 -5.51
N MET A 249 -16.73 10.13 -4.34
CA MET A 249 -17.34 9.70 -3.09
C MET A 249 -18.86 9.91 -3.10
N HIS A 250 -19.36 11.03 -3.65
CA HIS A 250 -20.80 11.25 -3.84
C HIS A 250 -21.42 10.27 -4.85
N ASP A 251 -20.69 9.90 -5.90
CA ASP A 251 -21.09 8.92 -6.90
C ASP A 251 -21.14 7.49 -6.34
N LEU A 252 -20.31 7.14 -5.38
CA LEU A 252 -20.33 5.83 -4.72
C LEU A 252 -21.43 5.76 -3.66
N ARG A 253 -21.57 6.82 -2.87
CA ARG A 253 -22.60 6.92 -1.82
C ARG A 253 -23.99 6.65 -2.37
N GLY A 254 -24.68 5.65 -1.79
CA GLY A 254 -26.08 5.36 -2.13
C GLY A 254 -26.25 4.79 -3.55
N SER A 255 -25.17 4.35 -4.18
CA SER A 255 -25.21 3.65 -5.47
C SER A 255 -25.63 2.18 -5.33
N GLY A 256 -25.68 1.68 -4.09
CA GLY A 256 -25.93 0.28 -3.76
C GLY A 256 -24.77 -0.66 -4.11
N VAL A 257 -23.66 -0.16 -4.66
CA VAL A 257 -22.44 -0.94 -4.86
C VAL A 257 -21.57 -0.82 -3.60
N PRO A 258 -21.22 -1.92 -2.93
CA PRO A 258 -20.26 -1.86 -1.83
C PRO A 258 -18.89 -1.45 -2.35
N PHE A 259 -18.15 -0.66 -1.56
CA PHE A 259 -16.81 -0.25 -1.88
C PHE A 259 -15.86 -0.38 -0.69
N ALA A 260 -14.62 -0.77 -0.97
CA ALA A 260 -13.55 -0.87 0.01
C ALA A 260 -12.43 0.12 -0.33
N ILE A 261 -11.77 0.63 0.70
CA ILE A 261 -10.58 1.47 0.55
C ILE A 261 -9.51 1.01 1.53
N THR A 262 -8.25 1.13 1.10
CA THR A 262 -7.11 0.98 1.99
C THR A 262 -6.37 2.29 2.21
N SER A 263 -5.63 2.35 3.31
CA SER A 263 -4.81 3.50 3.70
C SER A 263 -3.47 3.04 4.27
N TYR A 264 -2.44 3.87 4.16
CA TYR A 264 -1.10 3.55 4.68
C TYR A 264 -1.04 3.58 6.21
N ARG A 265 -1.91 4.37 6.85
CA ARG A 265 -1.88 4.63 8.29
C ARG A 265 -3.26 4.62 8.94
N GLY A 266 -3.28 4.33 10.24
CA GLY A 266 -4.53 4.24 11.01
C GLY A 266 -5.24 5.58 11.13
N TRP A 267 -4.50 6.68 11.26
CA TRP A 267 -5.10 8.02 11.33
C TRP A 267 -5.65 8.49 9.98
N GLU A 268 -5.02 8.09 8.87
CA GLU A 268 -5.55 8.33 7.53
C GLU A 268 -6.89 7.61 7.39
N ALA A 269 -6.92 6.30 7.68
CA ALA A 269 -8.12 5.50 7.63
C ALA A 269 -9.24 6.05 8.54
N ALA A 270 -8.90 6.53 9.74
CA ALA A 270 -9.84 7.18 10.65
C ALA A 270 -10.35 8.53 10.12
N GLY A 271 -9.49 9.32 9.47
CA GLY A 271 -9.90 10.57 8.81
C GLY A 271 -10.81 10.31 7.61
N GLU A 272 -10.45 9.36 6.74
CA GLU A 272 -11.25 8.95 5.58
C GLU A 272 -12.62 8.48 6.02
N ALA A 273 -12.68 7.67 7.08
CA ALA A 273 -13.94 7.23 7.67
C ALA A 273 -14.82 8.38 8.17
N ARG A 274 -14.23 9.46 8.73
CA ARG A 274 -14.99 10.65 9.13
C ARG A 274 -15.58 11.37 7.93
N VAL A 275 -14.82 11.53 6.85
CA VAL A 275 -15.30 12.18 5.62
C VAL A 275 -16.41 11.37 4.96
N LEU A 276 -16.26 10.05 4.86
CA LEU A 276 -17.27 9.17 4.29
C LEU A 276 -18.58 9.18 5.08
N ARG A 277 -18.51 9.15 6.43
CA ARG A 277 -19.69 9.34 7.27
C ARG A 277 -20.33 10.72 7.09
N ALA A 278 -19.52 11.78 7.01
CA ALA A 278 -20.02 13.14 6.86
C ALA A 278 -20.80 13.35 5.56
N ILE A 279 -20.46 12.64 4.48
CA ILE A 279 -21.22 12.68 3.23
C ILE A 279 -22.41 11.71 3.22
N GLY A 280 -22.56 10.85 4.23
CA GLY A 280 -23.66 9.90 4.37
C GLY A 280 -23.41 8.50 3.81
N ALA A 281 -22.14 8.08 3.63
CA ALA A 281 -21.84 6.69 3.34
C ALA A 281 -22.05 5.81 4.58
N VAL A 282 -22.60 4.62 4.39
CA VAL A 282 -22.91 3.66 5.45
C VAL A 282 -21.71 2.73 5.63
N PRO A 283 -21.13 2.62 6.84
CA PRO A 283 -20.03 1.70 7.09
C PRO A 283 -20.52 0.25 7.03
N LEU A 284 -19.82 -0.58 6.27
CA LEU A 284 -19.94 -2.04 6.30
C LEU A 284 -18.85 -2.67 7.18
N LEU A 285 -17.65 -2.07 7.16
CA LEU A 285 -16.50 -2.46 7.98
C LEU A 285 -15.81 -1.19 8.50
N PRO A 286 -15.65 -1.01 9.82
CA PRO A 286 -14.86 0.11 10.33
C PRO A 286 -13.38 -0.02 9.93
N PRO A 287 -12.60 1.08 9.92
CA PRO A 287 -11.16 1.01 9.73
C PRO A 287 -10.49 0.00 10.67
N ALA A 288 -9.78 -0.96 10.09
CA ALA A 288 -9.06 -2.00 10.82
C ALA A 288 -7.73 -2.34 10.11
N PRO A 289 -6.72 -2.87 10.83
CA PRO A 289 -5.52 -3.40 10.20
C PRO A 289 -5.87 -4.48 9.16
N ASN A 290 -5.24 -4.40 8.00
CA ASN A 290 -5.41 -5.39 6.94
C ASN A 290 -4.39 -6.54 7.12
N PRO A 291 -4.82 -7.81 7.25
CA PRO A 291 -3.91 -8.94 7.39
C PRO A 291 -3.01 -9.17 6.16
N PHE A 292 -3.36 -8.56 5.01
CA PHE A 292 -2.60 -8.60 3.77
C PHE A 292 -1.92 -7.28 3.42
N ALA A 293 -1.72 -6.39 4.39
CA ALA A 293 -0.84 -5.23 4.24
C ALA A 293 0.57 -5.68 3.81
N SER A 294 1.23 -4.92 2.91
CA SER A 294 2.61 -5.23 2.53
C SER A 294 3.50 -5.28 3.77
N LEU A 295 4.31 -6.34 3.92
CA LEU A 295 5.32 -6.42 4.98
C LEU A 295 6.55 -5.56 4.63
N SER A 296 6.72 -5.22 3.35
CA SER A 296 7.74 -4.27 2.87
C SER A 296 7.32 -2.85 3.24
N ALA A 297 8.19 -2.12 3.92
CA ALA A 297 7.99 -0.70 4.15
C ALA A 297 8.42 0.11 2.90
N ARG A 298 7.83 1.28 2.72
CA ARG A 298 8.25 2.31 1.77
C ARG A 298 8.60 3.57 2.52
N ARG A 299 9.67 4.21 2.08
CA ARG A 299 10.09 5.51 2.59
C ARG A 299 9.42 6.61 1.79
N SER A 300 8.92 7.62 2.48
CA SER A 300 8.46 8.86 1.85
C SER A 300 9.58 9.52 1.04
N THR A 301 9.22 10.09 -0.10
CA THR A 301 10.16 10.82 -0.96
C THR A 301 10.40 12.25 -0.50
N THR A 302 9.61 12.74 0.46
CA THR A 302 9.65 14.12 0.95
C THR A 302 10.09 14.23 2.42
N ILE A 303 9.85 13.18 3.22
CA ILE A 303 10.20 13.14 4.65
C ILE A 303 11.06 11.90 4.92
N ALA A 304 12.30 12.10 5.36
CA ALA A 304 13.29 11.04 5.47
C ALA A 304 12.93 9.93 6.44
N ASN A 305 12.27 10.26 7.55
CA ASN A 305 11.93 9.32 8.62
C ASN A 305 10.43 8.94 8.61
N ASP A 306 9.73 9.19 7.50
CA ASP A 306 8.34 8.81 7.30
C ASP A 306 8.27 7.51 6.50
N LEU A 307 7.79 6.44 7.14
CA LEU A 307 7.69 5.10 6.58
C LEU A 307 6.24 4.61 6.57
N ALA A 308 5.80 4.06 5.44
CA ALA A 308 4.46 3.53 5.23
C ALA A 308 4.51 2.08 4.74
N ARG A 309 3.40 1.36 4.87
CA ARG A 309 3.21 0.04 4.25
C ARG A 309 1.96 0.09 3.39
N ASP A 310 2.06 -0.42 2.17
CA ASP A 310 0.92 -0.47 1.24
C ASP A 310 -0.23 -1.28 1.87
N ASN A 311 -1.44 -0.77 1.72
CA ASN A 311 -2.67 -1.39 2.19
C ASN A 311 -2.70 -1.72 3.70
N ALA A 312 -2.08 -0.91 4.55
CA ALA A 312 -1.95 -1.18 5.98
C ALA A 312 -3.29 -1.30 6.72
N PHE A 313 -4.24 -0.42 6.39
CA PHE A 313 -5.57 -0.38 6.97
C PHE A 313 -6.61 -0.58 5.88
N LEU A 314 -7.74 -1.20 6.23
CA LEU A 314 -8.87 -1.47 5.36
C LEU A 314 -10.17 -0.97 6.00
N SER A 315 -11.05 -0.41 5.20
CA SER A 315 -12.44 -0.14 5.58
C SER A 315 -13.38 -0.39 4.39
N ALA A 316 -14.66 -0.64 4.66
CA ALA A 316 -15.66 -0.91 3.63
C ALA A 316 -16.99 -0.18 3.91
N TRP A 317 -17.69 0.17 2.84
CA TRP A 317 -18.74 1.19 2.84
C TRP A 317 -19.80 0.91 1.76
N ARG A 318 -20.96 1.59 1.85
CA ARG A 318 -22.04 1.59 0.85
C ARG A 318 -22.78 2.94 0.81
#